data_AF-A0A7C5R3S4-F1
#
_entry.id   AF-A0A7C5R3S4-F1
#
_cell.length_a   1.000
_cell.length_b   1.000
_cell.length_c   1.000
_cell.angle_alpha   90.00
_cell.angle_beta   90.00
_cell.angle_gamma   90.00
#
_symmetry.space_group_name_H-M   'P 1'
#
loop_
_entity.id
_entity.type
_entity.pdbx_description
1 polymer ?
#
loop_
_entity_poly.entity_id
_entity_poly.type
_entity_poly.pdbx_seq_one_letter_code
_entity_poly.pdbx_strand_id
1 'polypeptide(L)'
;MANLPFHKYQGAGNDFILIDNRQLLFAPDDDLVRLMCHRRFGIGADGLILLQNKKGYDFEMIYFNADGRKSTLCGNGGRCVAAFARQLGIVQNTTTFLATDGPHQAILHDDEWVDLQMGNVEQIEQGEDYFILNTGSPHYVVFVEDLRDINVKETGQAIRYSDRFRKEGINVDFVEI
;
A
#
# COMPACT_ATOMS: atom_id res chain seq x y z
N MET A 1 30.25 -11.60 2.09
CA MET A 1 28.78 -11.45 2.10
C MET A 1 28.45 -10.25 1.24
N ALA A 2 27.47 -10.35 0.34
CA ALA A 2 27.03 -9.19 -0.44
C ALA A 2 26.08 -8.36 0.43
N ASN A 3 26.37 -7.06 0.57
CA ASN A 3 25.48 -6.14 1.25
C ASN A 3 24.47 -5.61 0.23
N LEU A 4 23.18 -5.70 0.55
CA LEU A 4 22.11 -5.13 -0.27
C LEU A 4 21.60 -3.84 0.39
N PRO A 5 21.87 -2.65 -0.18
CA PRO A 5 21.35 -1.41 0.36
C PRO A 5 19.81 -1.40 0.23
N PHE A 6 19.16 -0.88 1.27
CA PHE A 6 17.72 -0.66 1.29
C PHE A 6 17.42 0.69 1.93
N HIS A 7 16.21 1.19 1.66
CA HIS A 7 15.67 2.38 2.29
C HIS A 7 14.41 2.02 3.05
N LYS A 8 14.17 2.73 4.16
CA LYS A 8 12.98 2.56 4.97
C LYS A 8 12.09 3.77 4.80
N TYR A 9 10.89 3.56 4.29
CA TYR A 9 9.87 4.60 4.14
C TYR A 9 8.63 4.26 4.94
N GLN A 10 7.86 5.28 5.28
CA GLN A 10 6.52 5.10 5.83
C GLN A 10 5.56 6.12 5.22
N GLY A 11 4.30 5.71 5.03
CA GLY A 11 3.21 6.56 4.58
C GLY A 11 2.02 6.38 5.50
N ALA A 12 1.67 7.43 6.25
CA ALA A 12 0.58 7.40 7.23
C ALA A 12 0.64 6.22 8.22
N GLY A 13 1.84 5.87 8.68
CA GLY A 13 2.10 4.81 9.66
C GLY A 13 2.38 3.43 9.06
N ASN A 14 2.10 3.22 7.78
CA ASN A 14 2.38 1.97 7.08
C ASN A 14 3.82 1.99 6.54
N ASP A 15 4.66 1.04 6.93
CA ASP A 15 6.12 1.12 6.74
C ASP A 15 6.68 0.03 5.82
N PHE A 16 7.58 0.42 4.91
CA PHE A 16 8.06 -0.43 3.83
C PHE A 16 9.59 -0.45 3.74
N ILE A 17 10.12 -1.60 3.31
CA ILE A 17 11.50 -1.73 2.85
C ILE A 17 11.49 -1.45 1.35
N LEU A 18 12.25 -0.47 0.89
CA LEU A 18 12.37 -0.10 -0.53
C LEU A 18 13.77 -0.44 -1.03
N ILE A 19 13.84 -1.06 -2.19
CA ILE A 19 15.11 -1.44 -2.82
C ILE A 19 15.10 -0.98 -4.28
N ASP A 20 16.15 -0.25 -4.66
CA ASP A 20 16.46 0.00 -6.07
C ASP A 20 16.95 -1.31 -6.70
N ASN A 21 16.06 -1.97 -7.43
CA ASN A 21 16.32 -3.23 -8.11
C ASN A 21 16.37 -3.05 -9.63
N ARG A 22 16.72 -1.86 -10.13
CA ARG A 22 16.83 -1.58 -11.58
C ARG A 22 17.84 -2.46 -12.32
N GLN A 23 18.86 -2.95 -11.62
CA GLN A 23 19.86 -3.89 -12.14
C GLN A 23 19.47 -5.36 -11.98
N LEU A 24 18.32 -5.66 -11.35
CA LEU A 24 17.82 -7.02 -11.12
C LEU A 24 18.80 -7.93 -10.37
N LEU A 25 19.58 -7.36 -9.44
CA LEU A 25 20.55 -8.09 -8.63
C LEU A 25 19.92 -8.76 -7.40
N PHE A 26 18.67 -8.40 -7.08
CA PHE A 26 17.93 -8.96 -5.97
C PHE A 26 16.64 -9.64 -6.44
N ALA A 27 16.50 -10.92 -6.12
CA ALA A 27 15.31 -11.72 -6.38
C ALA A 27 14.94 -12.47 -5.10
N PRO A 28 14.14 -11.88 -4.21
CA PRO A 28 13.77 -12.53 -2.97
C PRO A 28 12.77 -13.66 -3.23
N ASP A 29 12.88 -14.74 -2.45
CA ASP A 29 11.80 -15.68 -2.24
C ASP A 29 10.89 -15.23 -1.09
N ASP A 30 9.74 -15.89 -0.96
CA ASP A 30 8.74 -15.55 0.05
C ASP A 30 9.30 -15.61 1.49
N ASP A 31 10.19 -16.56 1.79
CA ASP A 31 10.74 -16.76 3.13
C ASP A 31 11.72 -15.65 3.49
N LEU A 32 12.52 -15.18 2.54
CA LEU A 32 13.38 -14.02 2.73
C LEU A 32 12.55 -12.76 2.96
N VAL A 33 11.46 -12.55 2.21
CA VAL A 33 10.57 -11.39 2.43
C VAL A 33 9.96 -11.45 3.83
N ARG A 34 9.44 -12.61 4.25
CA ARG A 34 8.90 -12.81 5.61
C ARG A 34 9.94 -12.48 6.68
N LEU A 35 11.16 -12.98 6.52
CA LEU A 35 12.26 -12.73 7.45
C LEU A 35 12.59 -11.23 7.50
N MET A 36 12.76 -10.57 6.35
CA MET A 36 13.06 -9.14 6.27
C MET A 36 11.96 -8.29 6.94
N CYS A 37 10.69 -8.62 6.71
CA CYS A 37 9.55 -7.90 7.27
C CYS A 37 9.29 -8.24 8.75
N HIS A 38 9.89 -9.30 9.30
CA HIS A 38 9.67 -9.72 10.68
C HIS A 38 10.18 -8.66 11.68
N ARG A 39 9.28 -8.00 12.40
CA ARG A 39 9.59 -6.82 13.24
C ARG A 39 10.62 -7.03 14.36
N ARG A 40 10.79 -8.26 14.86
CA ARG A 40 11.74 -8.55 15.96
C ARG A 40 13.07 -9.16 15.53
N PHE A 41 13.10 -9.80 14.37
CA PHE A 41 14.24 -10.65 13.95
C PHE A 41 14.75 -10.30 12.54
N GLY A 42 14.04 -9.44 11.82
CA GLY A 42 14.48 -8.81 10.58
C GLY A 42 14.55 -7.30 10.72
N ILE A 43 14.35 -6.61 9.60
CA ILE A 43 14.30 -5.14 9.55
C ILE A 43 12.99 -4.64 10.16
N GLY A 44 11.90 -5.38 9.93
CA GLY A 44 10.55 -5.02 10.38
C GLY A 44 9.87 -4.09 9.39
N ALA A 45 8.76 -4.53 8.80
CA ALA A 45 7.99 -3.78 7.81
C ALA A 45 6.59 -4.38 7.63
N ASP A 46 5.67 -3.61 7.10
CA ASP A 46 4.41 -4.13 6.57
C ASP A 46 4.57 -4.74 5.18
N GLY A 47 5.66 -4.41 4.47
CA GLY A 47 6.02 -5.07 3.22
C GLY A 47 7.35 -4.63 2.61
N LEU A 48 7.67 -5.27 1.50
CA LEU A 48 8.85 -5.00 0.67
C LEU A 48 8.41 -4.48 -0.70
N ILE A 49 9.06 -3.43 -1.16
CA ILE A 49 8.84 -2.83 -2.48
C ILE A 49 10.16 -2.83 -3.24
N LEU A 50 10.15 -3.41 -4.43
CA LEU A 50 11.26 -3.32 -5.39
C LEU A 50 10.89 -2.33 -6.49
N LEU A 51 11.76 -1.36 -6.72
CA LEU A 51 11.68 -0.46 -7.87
C LEU A 51 12.52 -1.05 -9.01
N GLN A 52 11.91 -1.31 -10.16
CA GLN A 52 12.56 -1.92 -11.32
C GLN A 52 12.39 -1.08 -12.59
N ASN A 53 13.25 -1.30 -13.59
CA ASN A 53 13.11 -0.66 -14.90
C ASN A 53 11.97 -1.30 -15.69
N LYS A 54 11.13 -0.49 -16.35
CA LYS A 54 10.08 -0.98 -17.23
C LYS A 54 9.92 -0.09 -18.46
N LYS A 55 10.00 -0.67 -19.65
CA LYS A 55 9.82 0.07 -20.90
C LYS A 55 8.39 0.65 -20.96
N GLY A 56 8.29 1.94 -21.25
CA GLY A 56 7.01 2.65 -21.36
C GLY A 56 6.51 3.29 -20.05
N TYR A 57 7.24 3.12 -18.95
CA TYR A 57 6.97 3.71 -17.64
C TYR A 57 8.25 4.28 -17.05
N ASP A 58 8.15 5.15 -16.05
CA ASP A 58 9.35 5.64 -15.34
C ASP A 58 10.01 4.51 -14.54
N PHE A 59 9.19 3.63 -13.96
CA PHE A 59 9.60 2.42 -13.26
C PHE A 59 8.42 1.43 -13.11
N GLU A 60 8.73 0.23 -12.63
CA GLU A 60 7.76 -0.77 -12.17
C GLU A 60 7.94 -1.04 -10.67
N MET A 61 6.83 -1.07 -9.96
CA MET A 61 6.73 -1.43 -8.54
C MET A 61 6.40 -2.91 -8.42
N ILE A 62 7.30 -3.67 -7.80
CA ILE A 62 7.01 -5.04 -7.36
C ILE A 62 6.80 -5.03 -5.85
N TYR A 63 5.57 -5.26 -5.42
CA TYR A 63 5.17 -5.21 -4.02
C TYR A 63 4.94 -6.59 -3.44
N PHE A 64 5.50 -6.83 -2.25
CA PHE A 64 5.26 -8.00 -1.43
C PHE A 64 4.73 -7.58 -0.06
N ASN A 65 3.67 -8.25 0.41
CA ASN A 65 3.22 -8.13 1.78
C ASN A 65 4.23 -8.78 2.74
N ALA A 66 4.14 -8.45 4.04
CA ALA A 66 4.97 -9.07 5.08
C ALA A 66 4.85 -10.61 5.17
N ASP A 67 3.77 -11.20 4.63
CA ASP A 67 3.61 -12.66 4.52
C ASP A 67 4.40 -13.28 3.35
N GLY A 68 5.17 -12.47 2.62
CA GLY A 68 6.02 -12.88 1.50
C GLY A 68 5.31 -12.94 0.15
N ARG A 69 3.99 -12.82 0.09
CA ARG A 69 3.26 -12.93 -1.18
C ARG A 69 3.25 -11.61 -1.92
N LYS A 70 3.30 -11.69 -3.25
CA LYS A 70 3.09 -10.52 -4.12
C LYS A 70 1.68 -9.96 -3.92
N SER A 71 1.59 -8.64 -3.93
CA SER A 71 0.33 -7.90 -3.87
C SER A 71 0.28 -6.88 -5.01
N THR A 72 -0.84 -6.18 -5.11
CA THR A 72 -1.08 -5.25 -6.20
C THR A 72 -0.38 -3.92 -5.95
N LEU A 73 -1.12 -3.00 -5.34
CA LEU A 73 -0.66 -1.70 -4.91
C LEU A 73 -1.46 -1.35 -3.65
N CYS A 74 -0.81 -0.71 -2.71
CA CYS A 74 -1.48 0.03 -1.64
C CYS A 74 -1.16 1.52 -1.81
N GLY A 75 -2.11 2.40 -1.52
CA GLY A 75 -1.91 3.84 -1.70
C GLY A 75 -0.69 4.38 -0.94
N ASN A 76 -0.44 3.86 0.27
CA ASN A 76 0.74 4.24 1.06
C ASN A 76 2.04 3.81 0.38
N GLY A 77 2.13 2.56 -0.09
CA GLY A 77 3.30 2.05 -0.81
C GLY A 77 3.53 2.79 -2.13
N GLY A 78 2.46 3.15 -2.84
CA GLY A 78 2.51 3.95 -4.06
C GLY A 78 3.14 5.34 -3.83
N ARG A 79 2.73 6.03 -2.75
CA ARG A 79 3.36 7.31 -2.37
C ARG A 79 4.82 7.13 -1.98
N CYS A 80 5.14 6.09 -1.20
CA CYS A 80 6.52 5.81 -0.79
C CYS A 80 7.43 5.53 -1.99
N VAL A 81 6.98 4.71 -2.97
CA VAL A 81 7.81 4.38 -4.14
C VAL A 81 7.97 5.57 -5.08
N ALA A 82 6.95 6.43 -5.23
CA ALA A 82 7.08 7.66 -5.99
C ALA A 82 8.12 8.61 -5.36
N ALA A 83 8.02 8.84 -4.04
CA ALA A 83 9.00 9.64 -3.30
C ALA A 83 10.42 9.06 -3.41
N PHE A 84 10.55 7.73 -3.33
CA PHE A 84 11.82 7.04 -3.52
C PHE A 84 12.38 7.21 -4.94
N ALA A 85 11.52 7.14 -5.97
CA ALA A 85 11.94 7.38 -7.34
C ALA A 85 12.50 8.80 -7.54
N ARG A 86 11.91 9.82 -6.89
CA ARG A 86 12.46 11.18 -6.88
C ARG A 86 13.79 11.26 -6.14
N GLN A 87 13.91 10.60 -4.98
CA GLN A 87 15.17 10.54 -4.24
C GLN A 87 16.30 9.90 -5.07
N LEU A 88 16.00 8.89 -5.89
CA LEU A 88 16.95 8.26 -6.80
C LEU A 88 17.25 9.09 -8.06
N GLY A 89 16.57 10.24 -8.25
CA GLY A 89 16.71 11.08 -9.43
C GLY A 89 16.09 10.50 -10.71
N ILE A 90 15.16 9.55 -10.58
CA ILE A 90 14.47 8.90 -11.71
C ILE A 90 13.39 9.83 -12.26
N VAL A 91 12.71 10.55 -11.36
CA VAL A 91 11.61 11.48 -11.67
C VAL A 91 11.78 12.76 -10.88
N GLN A 92 11.04 13.82 -11.26
CA GLN A 92 11.03 15.09 -10.54
C GLN A 92 9.65 15.37 -9.92
N ASN A 93 8.72 15.93 -10.68
CA ASN A 93 7.44 16.42 -10.17
C ASN A 93 6.25 15.53 -10.50
N THR A 94 6.36 14.70 -11.54
CA THR A 94 5.32 13.77 -11.95
C THR A 94 5.94 12.43 -12.30
N THR A 95 5.16 11.37 -12.11
CA THR A 95 5.55 10.03 -12.56
C THR A 95 4.36 9.24 -13.05
N THR A 96 4.61 8.39 -14.05
CA THR A 96 3.73 7.28 -14.41
C THR A 96 4.50 5.98 -14.24
N PHE A 97 4.03 5.13 -13.34
CA PHE A 97 4.68 3.85 -13.02
C PHE A 97 3.72 2.67 -13.16
N LEU A 98 4.28 1.49 -13.35
CA LEU A 98 3.49 0.25 -13.44
C LEU A 98 3.48 -0.47 -12.10
N ALA A 99 2.31 -0.92 -11.66
CA ALA A 99 2.14 -1.89 -10.60
C ALA A 99 1.38 -3.12 -11.13
N THR A 100 1.19 -4.14 -10.29
CA THR A 100 0.54 -5.40 -10.71
C THR A 100 -0.91 -5.20 -11.18
N ASP A 101 -1.61 -4.22 -10.64
CA ASP A 101 -3.00 -3.87 -11.01
C ASP A 101 -3.10 -2.88 -12.18
N GLY A 102 -1.98 -2.35 -12.67
CA GLY A 102 -1.94 -1.48 -13.85
C GLY A 102 -1.09 -0.22 -13.67
N PRO A 103 -1.24 0.73 -14.61
CA PRO A 103 -0.52 2.00 -14.57
C PRO A 103 -1.10 2.95 -13.52
N HIS A 104 -0.22 3.65 -12.81
CA HIS A 104 -0.57 4.66 -11.81
C HIS A 104 0.18 5.95 -12.07
N GLN A 105 -0.42 7.07 -11.69
CA GLN A 105 0.19 8.40 -11.78
C GLN A 105 0.36 9.01 -10.40
N ALA A 106 1.46 9.72 -10.20
CA ALA A 106 1.66 10.51 -9.00
C ALA A 106 2.25 11.89 -9.31
N ILE A 107 1.89 12.87 -8.49
CA ILE A 107 2.46 14.22 -8.47
C ILE A 107 3.24 14.36 -7.16
N LEU A 108 4.47 14.84 -7.27
CA LEU A 108 5.36 15.08 -6.15
C LEU A 108 5.53 16.58 -5.95
N HIS A 109 5.22 17.04 -4.74
CA HIS A 109 5.29 18.43 -4.34
C HIS A 109 6.62 18.74 -3.64
N ASP A 110 6.98 20.02 -3.55
CA ASP A 110 8.26 20.42 -2.94
C ASP A 110 8.26 20.33 -1.41
N ASP A 111 7.08 20.25 -0.79
CA ASP A 111 6.85 20.04 0.64
C ASP A 111 6.76 18.55 1.02
N GLU A 112 7.31 17.67 0.18
CA GLU A 112 7.35 16.21 0.34
C GLU A 112 5.99 15.50 0.26
N TRP A 113 4.90 16.22 -0.02
CA TRP A 113 3.61 15.59 -0.29
C TRP A 113 3.60 14.87 -1.64
N VAL A 114 2.85 13.78 -1.69
CA VAL A 114 2.64 12.98 -2.91
C VAL A 114 1.16 12.76 -3.11
N ASP A 115 0.64 13.27 -4.22
CA ASP A 115 -0.69 12.93 -4.70
C ASP A 115 -0.58 11.68 -5.55
N LEU A 116 -1.29 10.62 -5.16
CA LEU A 116 -1.36 9.38 -5.92
C LEU A 116 -2.75 9.26 -6.53
N GLN A 117 -2.81 9.07 -7.84
CA GLN A 117 -4.07 8.84 -8.53
C GLN A 117 -4.65 7.48 -8.10
N MET A 118 -5.80 7.51 -7.44
CA MET A 118 -6.57 6.31 -7.10
C MET A 118 -7.53 5.95 -8.24
N GLY A 119 -7.94 4.68 -8.28
CA GLY A 119 -8.96 4.21 -9.22
C GLY A 119 -10.31 4.89 -9.02
N ASN A 120 -11.10 4.98 -10.08
CA ASN A 120 -12.46 5.47 -10.00
C ASN A 120 -13.32 4.52 -9.16
N VAL A 121 -14.17 5.10 -8.31
CA VAL A 121 -15.21 4.34 -7.61
C VAL A 121 -16.39 4.17 -8.55
N GLU A 122 -16.53 2.98 -9.12
CA GLU A 122 -17.56 2.68 -10.11
C GLU A 122 -18.95 2.53 -9.50
N GLN A 123 -19.03 2.02 -8.27
CA GLN A 123 -20.27 1.72 -7.57
C GLN A 123 -20.15 2.00 -6.08
N ILE A 124 -21.22 2.54 -5.52
CA ILE A 124 -21.42 2.72 -4.09
C ILE A 124 -22.73 2.04 -3.74
N GLU A 125 -22.66 1.03 -2.89
CA GLU A 125 -23.84 0.47 -2.23
C GLU A 125 -24.12 1.26 -0.97
N GLN A 126 -25.36 1.70 -0.80
CA GLN A 126 -25.83 2.39 0.40
C GLN A 126 -26.72 1.44 1.21
N GLY A 127 -26.34 1.21 2.47
CA GLY A 127 -27.18 0.60 3.50
C GLY A 127 -27.93 1.66 4.30
N GLU A 128 -28.46 1.26 5.45
CA GLU A 128 -29.16 2.18 6.36
C GLU A 128 -28.20 3.24 6.91
N ASP A 129 -27.11 2.81 7.55
CA ASP A 129 -26.11 3.68 8.19
C ASP A 129 -24.68 3.48 7.65
N TYR A 130 -24.55 2.85 6.48
CA TYR A 130 -23.24 2.51 5.92
C TYR A 130 -23.18 2.63 4.40
N PHE A 131 -21.96 2.71 3.89
CA PHE A 131 -21.64 2.62 2.47
C PHE A 131 -20.64 1.49 2.22
N ILE A 132 -20.79 0.81 1.09
CA ILE A 132 -19.79 -0.13 0.60
C ILE A 132 -19.31 0.34 -0.77
N LEU A 133 -18.00 0.45 -0.91
CA LEU A 133 -17.36 0.85 -2.15
C LEU A 133 -16.00 0.16 -2.31
N ASN A 134 -15.42 0.28 -3.50
CA ASN A 134 -14.10 -0.27 -3.80
C ASN A 134 -13.21 0.81 -4.43
N THR A 135 -12.06 1.04 -3.80
CA THR A 135 -11.05 2.03 -4.21
C THR A 135 -9.75 1.37 -4.71
N GLY A 136 -9.80 0.07 -4.99
CA GLY A 136 -8.67 -0.84 -5.17
C GLY A 136 -8.73 -2.02 -4.19
N SER A 137 -9.32 -1.79 -3.01
CA SER A 137 -9.78 -2.80 -2.06
C SER A 137 -11.20 -2.48 -1.58
N PRO A 138 -11.99 -3.46 -1.12
CA PRO A 138 -13.34 -3.21 -0.65
C PRO A 138 -13.34 -2.54 0.74
N HIS A 139 -14.20 -1.54 0.90
CA HIS A 139 -14.39 -0.76 2.13
C HIS A 139 -15.85 -0.76 2.56
N TYR A 140 -16.08 -0.91 3.86
CA TYR A 140 -17.34 -0.71 4.56
C TYR A 140 -17.17 0.54 5.42
N VAL A 141 -17.86 1.62 5.06
CA VAL A 141 -17.75 2.93 5.70
C VAL A 141 -19.00 3.18 6.52
N VAL A 142 -18.84 3.42 7.83
CA VAL A 142 -19.93 3.74 8.75
C VAL A 142 -19.68 5.11 9.38
N PHE A 143 -20.73 5.91 9.47
CA PHE A 143 -20.68 7.20 10.15
C PHE A 143 -21.07 7.02 11.61
N VAL A 144 -20.30 7.62 12.51
CA VAL A 144 -20.48 7.53 13.97
C VAL A 144 -20.48 8.93 14.57
N GLU A 145 -21.13 9.09 15.71
CA GLU A 145 -21.21 10.38 16.40
C GLU A 145 -19.91 10.77 17.11
N ASP A 146 -19.19 9.80 17.68
CA ASP A 146 -17.92 10.04 18.39
C ASP A 146 -16.98 8.83 18.21
N LEU A 147 -15.86 9.04 17.51
CA LEU A 147 -14.87 7.98 17.29
C LEU A 147 -14.21 7.49 18.58
N ARG A 148 -14.21 8.29 19.65
CA ARG A 148 -13.57 7.92 20.92
C ARG A 148 -14.31 6.80 21.64
N ASP A 149 -15.60 6.65 21.36
CA ASP A 149 -16.46 5.63 21.98
C ASP A 149 -16.49 4.31 21.19
N ILE A 150 -15.86 4.27 20.01
CA ILE A 150 -15.86 3.10 19.15
C ILE A 150 -14.69 2.16 19.50
N ASN A 151 -15.02 0.93 19.88
CA ASN A 151 -14.05 -0.16 19.88
C ASN A 151 -13.79 -0.64 18.45
N VAL A 152 -12.91 0.07 17.73
CA VAL A 152 -12.57 -0.19 16.31
C VAL A 152 -12.22 -1.64 16.06
N LYS A 153 -11.48 -2.27 16.99
CA LYS A 153 -11.05 -3.66 16.83
C LYS A 153 -12.23 -4.62 16.89
N GLU A 154 -13.04 -4.52 17.94
CA GLU A 154 -14.16 -5.46 18.15
C GLU A 154 -15.25 -5.25 17.09
N THR A 155 -15.71 -4.01 16.92
CA THR A 155 -16.76 -3.67 15.96
C THR A 155 -16.32 -3.92 14.52
N GLY A 156 -15.08 -3.54 14.18
CA GLY A 156 -14.50 -3.78 12.86
C GLY A 156 -14.36 -5.28 12.56
N GLN A 157 -13.96 -6.11 13.53
CA GLN A 157 -13.88 -7.56 13.35
C GLN A 157 -15.26 -8.20 13.13
N ALA A 158 -16.28 -7.77 13.88
CA ALA A 158 -17.63 -8.28 13.73
C ALA A 158 -18.17 -8.06 12.30
N ILE A 159 -17.90 -6.90 11.71
CA ILE A 159 -18.28 -6.59 10.31
C ILE A 159 -17.39 -7.37 9.34
N ARG A 160 -16.06 -7.27 9.47
CA ARG A 160 -15.07 -7.89 8.57
C ARG A 160 -15.29 -9.39 8.40
N TYR A 161 -15.68 -10.08 9.47
CA TYR A 161 -15.86 -11.53 9.50
C TYR A 161 -17.33 -11.98 9.52
N SER A 162 -18.27 -11.07 9.23
CA SER A 162 -19.68 -11.42 9.04
C SER A 162 -19.88 -12.39 7.87
N ASP A 163 -21.02 -13.08 7.82
CA ASP A 163 -21.31 -14.08 6.77
C ASP A 163 -21.15 -13.55 5.35
N ARG A 164 -21.44 -12.27 5.15
CA ARG A 164 -21.30 -11.58 3.85
C ARG A 164 -19.84 -11.42 3.43
N PHE A 165 -18.93 -11.14 4.36
CA PHE A 165 -17.55 -10.75 4.06
C PHE A 165 -16.50 -11.80 4.45
N ARG A 166 -16.83 -12.79 5.27
CA ARG A 166 -15.89 -13.76 5.87
C ARG A 166 -14.97 -14.50 4.89
N LYS A 167 -15.35 -14.60 3.61
CA LYS A 167 -14.55 -15.30 2.60
C LYS A 167 -13.26 -14.55 2.26
N GLU A 168 -13.35 -13.25 1.99
CA GLU A 168 -12.23 -12.41 1.54
C GLU A 168 -11.87 -11.32 2.57
N GLY A 169 -12.80 -11.03 3.48
CA GLY A 169 -12.77 -9.87 4.37
C GLY A 169 -13.20 -8.57 3.68
N ILE A 170 -13.36 -7.52 4.47
CA ILE A 170 -13.55 -6.14 4.02
C ILE A 170 -12.80 -5.19 4.96
N ASN A 171 -12.33 -4.04 4.46
CA ASN A 171 -11.83 -2.96 5.31
C ASN A 171 -13.01 -2.25 5.94
N VAL A 172 -12.92 -1.89 7.22
CA VAL A 172 -14.01 -1.25 7.95
C VAL A 172 -13.52 0.09 8.45
N ASP A 173 -14.16 1.14 7.98
CA ASP A 173 -13.80 2.52 8.23
C ASP A 173 -14.92 3.19 9.04
N PHE A 174 -14.55 3.82 10.15
CA PHE A 174 -15.45 4.60 11.00
C PHE A 174 -15.17 6.09 10.76
N VAL A 175 -16.20 6.89 10.52
CA VAL A 175 -16.08 8.30 10.15
C VAL A 175 -16.94 9.16 11.08
N GLU A 176 -16.35 10.20 11.66
CA GLU A 176 -17.05 11.27 12.40
C GLU A 176 -16.92 12.56 11.57
N ILE A 177 -18.03 13.33 11.46
CA ILE A 177 -18.11 14.58 10.69
C ILE A 177 -18.03 15.79 11.61
#